data_AF-A0A9Q0V5E5-F1
#
_entry.id   AF-A0A9Q0V5E5-F1
#
_cell.length_a   1.000
_cell.length_b   1.000
_cell.length_c   1.000
_cell.angle_alpha   90.00
_cell.angle_beta   90.00
_cell.angle_gamma   90.00
#
_symmetry.space_group_name_H-M   'P 1'
#
loop_
_entity.id
_entity.type
_entity.pdbx_description
1 polymer ?
#
loop_
_entity_poly.entity_id
_entity_poly.type
_entity_poly.pdbx_seq_one_letter_code
_entity_poly.pdbx_strand_id
1 'polypeptide(L)'
;MDPNGEEYQNLWETKLFFQNEELDCWTLDEAISGYYDSSSPDGAASSAASKNIVSERNRRKRLNERLFALRAVVPNISKMDRASIIKDAINYIQELQEQERGIQAEILELESGRSTGFDVFEQDLPLSVTSMREKTFVVSLTCRKRTDTMVKLCEVFESLRLKIITANVTTVSERVLKTVFIEADEDKDHLKTRIETAIAALNDPLSPM
;
A
#
# COMPACT_ATOMS: atom_id res chain seq x y z
N MET A 1 15.85 21.73 3.55
CA MET A 1 15.96 20.53 2.70
C MET A 1 16.38 19.42 3.64
N ASP A 2 15.39 18.76 4.25
CA ASP A 2 15.58 17.57 5.08
C ASP A 2 14.84 16.43 4.36
N PRO A 3 15.54 15.42 3.83
CA PRO A 3 14.90 14.29 3.16
C PRO A 3 14.83 13.16 4.19
N ASN A 4 13.71 13.01 4.92
CA ASN A 4 13.36 11.79 5.69
C ASN A 4 11.99 11.94 6.40
N GLY A 5 10.98 12.48 5.70
CA GLY A 5 9.66 12.74 6.28
C GLY A 5 8.67 11.56 6.21
N GLU A 6 8.99 10.50 5.46
CA GLU A 6 8.00 9.48 5.08
C GLU A 6 8.12 8.16 5.85
N GLU A 7 9.16 7.97 6.68
CA GLU A 7 9.43 6.70 7.37
C GLU A 7 8.55 6.45 8.61
N TYR A 8 7.69 7.40 9.00
CA TYR A 8 6.88 7.31 10.23
C TYR A 8 5.38 7.06 10.01
N GLN A 9 4.92 6.94 8.77
CA GLN A 9 3.48 6.82 8.48
C GLN A 9 2.88 5.45 8.83
N ASN A 10 3.69 4.42 9.10
CA ASN A 10 3.19 3.06 9.44
C ASN A 10 3.43 2.66 10.91
N LEU A 11 3.86 3.61 11.74
CA LEU A 11 4.18 3.35 13.15
C LEU A 11 2.92 3.02 13.97
N TRP A 12 1.75 3.57 13.61
CA TRP A 12 0.50 3.38 14.35
C TRP A 12 -0.25 2.08 13.98
N GLU A 13 -0.13 1.59 12.75
CA GLU A 13 -0.70 0.28 12.35
C GLU A 13 0.05 -0.88 13.01
N THR A 14 1.39 -0.80 13.02
CA THR A 14 2.23 -1.78 13.71
C THR A 14 1.94 -1.79 15.23
N LYS A 15 1.63 -0.62 15.80
CA LYS A 15 1.32 -0.46 17.22
C LYS A 15 0.02 -1.16 17.63
N LEU A 16 -1.00 -1.18 16.77
CA LEU A 16 -2.26 -1.89 17.05
C LEU A 16 -2.09 -3.42 17.11
N PHE A 17 -1.19 -3.98 16.31
CA PHE A 17 -0.95 -5.43 16.31
C PHE A 17 -0.28 -5.92 17.61
N PHE A 18 0.54 -5.07 18.25
CA PHE A 18 1.23 -5.41 19.51
C PHE A 18 0.47 -5.01 20.79
N GLN A 19 -0.41 -4.00 20.75
CA GLN A 19 -1.10 -3.52 21.96
C GLN A 19 -2.13 -4.52 22.51
N ASN A 20 -2.66 -5.41 21.67
CA ASN A 20 -3.65 -6.42 22.09
C ASN A 20 -3.03 -7.57 22.91
N GLU A 21 -1.74 -7.85 22.75
CA GLU A 21 -1.03 -8.90 23.50
C GLU A 21 -0.34 -8.36 24.77
N GLU A 22 -0.12 -7.03 24.82
CA GLU A 22 0.48 -6.34 25.97
C GLU A 22 -0.46 -6.27 27.19
N LEU A 23 -1.79 -6.28 27.02
CA LEU A 23 -2.74 -6.24 28.14
C LEU A 23 -2.79 -7.54 28.96
N ASP A 24 -2.52 -8.69 28.34
CA ASP A 24 -2.62 -10.00 28.99
C ASP A 24 -1.39 -10.35 29.85
N CYS A 25 -0.25 -9.71 29.63
CA CYS A 25 0.97 -10.04 30.36
C CYS A 25 1.21 -9.18 31.61
N TRP A 26 0.58 -8.01 31.74
CA TRP A 26 0.70 -7.16 32.94
C TRP A 26 -0.33 -7.54 34.01
N THR A 27 -1.51 -7.98 33.61
CA THR A 27 -2.63 -8.33 34.51
C THR A 27 -2.39 -9.62 35.30
N LEU A 28 -1.65 -10.58 34.73
CA LEU A 28 -1.39 -11.87 35.38
C LEU A 28 -0.22 -11.82 36.39
N ASP A 29 0.80 -11.01 36.13
CA ASP A 29 1.98 -10.89 37.00
C ASP A 29 1.67 -10.09 38.30
N GLU A 30 0.76 -9.11 38.23
CA GLU A 30 0.34 -8.32 39.40
C GLU A 30 -0.56 -9.13 40.35
N ALA A 31 -1.40 -10.01 39.81
CA ALA A 31 -2.24 -10.93 40.59
C ALA A 31 -1.42 -11.97 41.38
N ILE A 32 -0.26 -12.40 40.84
CA ILE A 32 0.63 -13.35 41.51
C ILE A 32 1.54 -12.64 42.53
N SER A 33 1.97 -11.40 42.24
CA SER A 33 2.81 -10.62 43.16
C SER A 33 2.07 -10.14 44.42
N GLY A 34 0.75 -9.95 44.37
CA GLY A 34 -0.06 -9.49 45.50
C GLY A 34 -0.38 -10.54 46.57
N TYR A 35 -0.19 -11.83 46.29
CA TYR A 35 -0.64 -12.93 47.16
C TYR A 35 0.43 -13.47 48.13
N TYR A 36 1.68 -12.98 48.05
CA TYR A 36 2.80 -13.42 48.92
C TYR A 36 3.26 -12.34 49.91
N ASP A 37 2.34 -11.47 50.35
CA ASP A 37 2.57 -10.53 51.45
C ASP A 37 2.40 -11.24 52.81
N SER A 38 3.39 -12.06 53.17
CA SER A 38 3.56 -12.56 54.53
C SER A 38 4.80 -11.93 55.16
N SER A 39 4.59 -10.76 55.76
CA SER A 39 5.16 -10.31 57.05
C SER A 39 6.55 -10.87 57.40
N SER A 40 7.62 -10.26 56.88
CA SER A 40 8.95 -10.34 57.49
C SER A 40 9.80 -9.11 57.14
N PRO A 41 10.29 -8.32 58.12
CA PRO A 41 10.85 -6.99 57.88
C PRO A 41 12.28 -6.98 57.31
N ASP A 42 12.96 -8.12 57.17
CA ASP A 42 14.32 -8.20 56.61
C ASP A 42 14.36 -8.37 55.06
N GLY A 43 13.21 -8.26 54.38
CA GLY A 43 13.02 -8.69 52.98
C GLY A 43 13.10 -7.62 51.88
N ALA A 44 13.40 -6.36 52.18
CA ALA A 44 13.33 -5.27 51.18
C ALA A 44 14.28 -5.48 49.97
N ALA A 45 15.48 -6.04 50.19
CA ALA A 45 16.42 -6.38 49.12
C ALA A 45 15.95 -7.61 48.29
N SER A 46 15.25 -8.56 48.92
CA SER A 46 14.71 -9.77 48.28
C SER A 46 13.51 -9.47 47.36
N SER A 47 12.64 -8.53 47.77
CA SER A 47 11.52 -8.04 46.94
C SER A 47 12.01 -7.31 45.68
N ALA A 48 13.05 -6.49 45.79
CA ALA A 48 13.63 -5.80 44.63
C ALA A 48 14.34 -6.77 43.67
N ALA A 49 15.07 -7.75 44.20
CA ALA A 49 15.73 -8.78 43.41
C ALA A 49 14.72 -9.68 42.68
N SER A 50 13.62 -10.08 43.33
CA SER A 50 12.56 -10.87 42.71
C SER A 50 11.81 -10.10 41.61
N LYS A 51 11.51 -8.81 41.82
CA LYS A 51 10.96 -7.92 40.77
C LYS A 51 11.89 -7.81 39.55
N ASN A 52 13.21 -7.71 39.77
CA ASN A 52 14.19 -7.67 38.68
C ASN A 52 14.20 -8.99 37.87
N ILE A 53 14.11 -10.13 38.54
CA ILE A 53 14.05 -11.46 37.90
C ILE A 53 12.78 -11.62 37.06
N VAL A 54 11.63 -11.20 37.57
CA VAL A 54 10.34 -11.27 36.84
C VAL A 54 10.38 -10.34 35.62
N SER A 55 10.87 -9.11 35.79
CA SER A 55 11.03 -8.15 34.68
C SER A 55 11.94 -8.70 33.58
N GLU A 56 13.07 -9.31 33.93
CA GLU A 56 13.99 -9.91 32.95
C GLU A 56 13.39 -11.12 32.24
N ARG A 57 12.61 -11.96 32.95
CA ARG A 57 11.84 -13.04 32.32
C ARG A 57 10.86 -12.50 31.28
N ASN A 58 10.08 -11.48 31.64
CA ASN A 58 9.09 -10.91 30.73
C ASN A 58 9.76 -10.28 29.49
N ARG A 59 10.88 -9.56 29.68
CA ARG A 59 11.69 -9.04 28.56
C ARG A 59 12.15 -10.15 27.61
N ARG A 60 12.63 -11.29 28.14
CA ARG A 60 13.05 -12.45 27.33
C ARG A 60 11.89 -13.12 26.60
N LYS A 61 10.71 -13.19 27.24
CA LYS A 61 9.48 -13.72 26.64
C LYS A 61 9.07 -12.89 25.42
N ARG A 62 8.97 -11.57 25.58
CA ARG A 62 8.66 -10.62 24.49
C ARG A 62 9.64 -10.69 23.33
N LEU A 63 10.94 -10.82 23.62
CA LEU A 63 11.96 -10.96 22.58
C LEU A 63 11.78 -12.25 21.77
N ASN A 64 11.46 -13.36 22.45
CA ASN A 64 11.21 -14.63 21.78
C ASN A 64 9.92 -14.60 20.95
N GLU A 65 8.85 -14.02 21.48
CA GLU A 65 7.58 -13.84 20.75
C GLU A 65 7.79 -13.11 19.43
N ARG A 66 8.48 -11.95 19.47
CA ARG A 66 8.82 -11.18 18.26
C ARG A 66 9.70 -11.95 17.28
N LEU A 67 10.63 -12.76 17.78
CA LEU A 67 11.46 -13.61 16.93
C LEU A 67 10.65 -14.70 16.23
N PHE A 68 9.68 -15.31 16.91
CA PHE A 68 8.78 -16.30 16.30
C PHE A 68 7.81 -15.66 15.31
N ALA A 69 7.29 -14.47 15.61
CA ALA A 69 6.48 -13.69 14.69
C ALA A 69 7.25 -13.34 13.41
N LEU A 70 8.52 -12.89 13.54
CA LEU A 70 9.40 -12.66 12.39
C LEU A 70 9.58 -13.94 11.56
N ARG A 71 9.71 -15.09 12.21
CA ARG A 71 9.78 -16.38 11.53
C ARG A 71 8.50 -16.72 10.75
N ALA A 72 7.33 -16.34 11.24
CA ALA A 72 6.08 -16.65 10.55
C ALA A 72 5.95 -15.92 9.20
N VAL A 73 6.60 -14.77 9.04
CA VAL A 73 6.50 -13.93 7.84
C VAL A 73 7.65 -14.12 6.84
N VAL A 74 8.76 -14.73 7.25
CA VAL A 74 9.93 -14.96 6.37
C VAL A 74 9.85 -16.34 5.70
N PRO A 75 9.84 -16.42 4.36
CA PRO A 75 9.89 -17.71 3.66
C PRO A 75 11.29 -18.34 3.78
N ASN A 76 11.35 -19.67 3.79
CA ASN A 76 12.60 -20.46 3.73
C ASN A 76 13.59 -20.29 4.88
N ILE A 77 13.13 -20.44 6.13
CA ILE A 77 14.03 -20.40 7.29
C ILE A 77 14.92 -21.63 7.33
N SER A 78 16.22 -21.41 7.15
CA SER A 78 17.24 -22.46 7.05
C SER A 78 17.44 -23.20 8.36
N LYS A 79 17.40 -22.48 9.50
CA LYS A 79 17.66 -23.03 10.84
C LYS A 79 16.86 -22.30 11.93
N MET A 80 16.60 -23.00 13.04
CA MET A 80 15.83 -22.47 14.18
C MET A 80 16.66 -21.64 15.17
N ASP A 81 17.93 -21.38 14.90
CA ASP A 81 18.75 -20.52 15.75
C ASP A 81 18.48 -19.03 15.48
N ARG A 82 18.64 -18.22 16.53
CA ARG A 82 18.31 -16.78 16.47
C ARG A 82 19.09 -16.04 15.39
N ALA A 83 20.35 -16.40 15.17
CA ALA A 83 21.22 -15.74 14.20
C ALA A 83 20.79 -16.07 12.77
N SER A 84 20.48 -17.33 12.47
CA SER A 84 19.94 -17.73 11.17
C SER A 84 18.59 -17.10 10.87
N ILE A 85 17.66 -17.03 11.83
CA ILE A 85 16.36 -16.38 11.62
C ILE A 85 16.55 -14.91 11.20
N ILE A 86 17.42 -14.17 11.89
CA ILE A 86 17.70 -12.77 11.58
C ILE A 86 18.40 -12.63 10.22
N LYS A 87 19.36 -13.50 9.92
CA LYS A 87 20.09 -13.49 8.65
C LYS A 87 19.14 -13.76 7.48
N ASP A 88 18.28 -14.77 7.59
CA ASP A 88 17.33 -15.13 6.55
C ASP A 88 16.32 -14.00 6.33
N ALA A 89 15.88 -13.32 7.40
CA ALA A 89 15.03 -12.13 7.30
C ALA A 89 15.71 -10.98 6.54
N ILE A 90 16.99 -10.70 6.82
CA ILE A 90 17.76 -9.66 6.11
C ILE A 90 17.86 -9.99 4.62
N ASN A 91 18.20 -11.24 4.29
CA ASN A 91 18.31 -11.68 2.90
C ASN A 91 16.97 -11.52 2.17
N TYR A 92 15.86 -11.88 2.81
CA TYR A 92 14.53 -11.76 2.22
C TYR A 92 14.14 -10.30 1.95
N ILE A 93 14.45 -9.38 2.88
CA ILE A 93 14.23 -7.94 2.65
C ILE A 93 15.06 -7.44 1.45
N GLN A 94 16.30 -7.86 1.31
CA GLN A 94 17.15 -7.49 0.18
C GLN A 94 16.62 -8.03 -1.15
N GLU A 95 16.13 -9.27 -1.16
CA GLU A 95 15.49 -9.88 -2.33
C GLU A 95 14.25 -9.08 -2.74
N LEU A 96 13.37 -8.74 -1.79
CA LEU A 96 12.18 -7.93 -2.05
C LEU A 96 12.53 -6.55 -2.63
N GLN A 97 13.56 -5.89 -2.09
CA GLN A 97 14.04 -4.60 -2.60
C GLN A 97 14.62 -4.70 -4.02
N GLU A 98 15.29 -5.80 -4.36
CA GLU A 98 15.78 -6.05 -5.71
C GLU A 98 14.62 -6.32 -6.67
N GLN A 99 13.63 -7.12 -6.26
CA GLN A 99 12.42 -7.35 -7.04
C GLN A 99 11.65 -6.06 -7.31
N GLU A 100 11.49 -5.20 -6.31
CA GLU A 100 10.87 -3.89 -6.46
C GLU A 100 11.61 -3.04 -7.50
N ARG A 101 12.95 -2.94 -7.39
CA ARG A 101 13.77 -2.21 -8.38
C ARG A 101 13.66 -2.80 -9.78
N GLY A 102 13.68 -4.13 -9.90
CA GLY A 102 13.56 -4.83 -11.18
C GLY A 102 12.23 -4.54 -11.85
N ILE A 103 11.12 -4.64 -11.11
CA ILE A 103 9.79 -4.31 -11.61
C ILE A 103 9.69 -2.84 -11.99
N GLN A 104 10.24 -1.93 -11.18
CA GLN A 104 10.28 -0.50 -11.51
C GLN A 104 11.08 -0.24 -12.80
N ALA A 105 12.21 -0.91 -12.99
CA ALA A 105 13.00 -0.81 -14.21
C ALA A 105 12.27 -1.38 -15.43
N GLU A 106 11.61 -2.54 -15.31
CA GLU A 106 10.80 -3.14 -16.38
C GLU A 106 9.64 -2.21 -16.77
N ILE A 107 8.97 -1.59 -15.81
CA ILE A 107 7.93 -0.59 -16.06
C ILE A 107 8.53 0.59 -16.86
N LEU A 108 9.68 1.11 -16.46
CA LEU A 108 10.36 2.19 -17.18
C LEU A 108 10.77 1.79 -18.60
N GLU A 109 11.26 0.56 -18.80
CA GLU A 109 11.61 0.05 -20.13
C GLU A 109 10.39 -0.15 -21.03
N LEU A 110 9.29 -0.70 -20.49
CA LEU A 110 8.02 -0.83 -21.21
C LEU A 110 7.42 0.55 -21.55
N GLU A 111 7.68 1.56 -20.72
CA GLU A 111 7.33 2.95 -21.03
C GLU A 111 8.22 3.54 -22.13
N SER A 112 9.53 3.24 -22.14
CA SER A 112 10.49 3.73 -23.14
C SER A 112 10.42 3.00 -24.49
N GLY A 113 10.05 1.71 -24.52
CA GLY A 113 9.80 0.94 -25.74
C GLY A 113 8.56 1.43 -26.50
N ARG A 114 7.77 2.30 -25.88
CA ARG A 114 6.63 3.00 -26.48
C ARG A 114 7.00 4.38 -27.03
N SER A 115 8.25 4.79 -26.89
CA SER A 115 8.79 6.05 -27.42
C SER A 115 9.85 5.82 -28.50
N THR A 116 9.45 5.27 -29.64
CA THR A 116 10.02 5.72 -30.92
C THR A 116 8.88 6.33 -31.72
N GLY A 117 8.74 7.64 -31.58
CA GLY A 117 7.74 8.47 -32.23
C GLY A 117 6.63 8.88 -31.27
N PHE A 118 6.81 10.03 -30.60
CA PHE A 118 5.79 11.06 -30.32
C PHE A 118 6.35 11.99 -29.24
N ASP A 119 7.44 12.66 -29.61
CA ASP A 119 7.82 13.93 -28.99
C ASP A 119 7.11 15.02 -29.80
N VAL A 120 5.79 15.11 -29.63
CA VAL A 120 4.95 16.14 -30.25
C VAL A 120 3.89 16.51 -29.22
N PHE A 121 4.04 17.70 -28.64
CA PHE A 121 3.01 18.55 -28.05
C PHE A 121 1.85 17.86 -27.30
N GLU A 122 1.81 18.06 -25.98
CA GLU A 122 0.59 18.35 -25.21
C GLU A 122 -0.75 17.87 -25.81
N GLN A 123 -1.06 16.56 -25.78
CA GLN A 123 -2.42 16.00 -25.61
C GLN A 123 -2.58 14.49 -25.85
N ASP A 124 -1.53 13.70 -26.06
CA ASP A 124 -1.72 12.25 -26.12
C ASP A 124 -1.85 11.63 -24.71
N LEU A 125 -3.03 11.82 -24.10
CA LEU A 125 -3.48 10.95 -23.03
C LEU A 125 -3.74 9.59 -23.69
N PRO A 126 -3.03 8.50 -23.35
CA PRO A 126 -3.34 7.20 -23.89
C PRO A 126 -4.72 6.77 -23.38
N LEU A 127 -5.75 7.03 -24.17
CA LEU A 127 -7.10 6.53 -23.97
C LEU A 127 -7.15 5.12 -24.55
N SER A 128 -7.34 4.11 -23.70
CA SER A 128 -7.58 2.74 -24.14
C SER A 128 -8.96 2.28 -23.71
N VAL A 129 -9.75 1.77 -24.66
CA VAL A 129 -11.04 1.12 -24.39
C VAL A 129 -10.90 -0.38 -24.62
N THR A 130 -11.21 -1.18 -23.60
CA THR A 130 -11.11 -2.65 -23.64
C THR A 130 -12.44 -3.27 -23.24
N SER A 131 -12.91 -4.30 -23.96
CA SER A 131 -14.10 -5.07 -23.58
C SER A 131 -13.73 -6.14 -22.55
N MET A 132 -14.48 -6.24 -21.45
CA MET A 132 -14.18 -7.17 -20.33
C MET A 132 -15.26 -8.25 -20.15
N ARG A 133 -16.54 -7.90 -20.30
CA ARG A 133 -17.70 -8.79 -20.22
C ARG A 133 -18.72 -8.33 -21.25
N GLU A 134 -19.72 -9.15 -21.57
CA GLU A 134 -20.86 -8.74 -22.37
C GLU A 134 -21.41 -7.38 -21.87
N LYS A 135 -21.39 -6.37 -22.76
CA LYS A 135 -21.79 -4.97 -22.51
C LYS A 135 -20.96 -4.15 -21.51
N THR A 136 -19.84 -4.68 -20.99
CA THR A 136 -18.98 -3.95 -20.03
C THR A 136 -17.62 -3.60 -20.63
N PHE A 137 -17.27 -2.31 -20.59
CA PHE A 137 -16.02 -1.77 -21.12
C PHE A 137 -15.20 -1.09 -20.04
N VAL A 138 -13.88 -1.16 -20.19
CA VAL A 138 -12.90 -0.47 -19.37
C VAL A 138 -12.29 0.64 -20.18
N VAL A 139 -12.47 1.87 -19.72
CA VAL A 139 -11.85 3.07 -20.29
C VAL A 139 -10.72 3.48 -19.36
N SER A 140 -9.49 3.44 -19.86
CA SER A 140 -8.31 3.91 -19.14
C SER A 140 -7.75 5.15 -19.79
N LEU A 141 -7.45 6.16 -18.98
CA LEU A 141 -6.89 7.45 -19.39
C LEU A 141 -5.71 7.80 -18.49
N THR A 142 -4.54 8.05 -19.06
CA THR A 142 -3.36 8.52 -18.29
C THR A 142 -3.17 10.01 -18.49
N CYS A 143 -3.12 10.77 -17.40
CA CYS A 143 -2.86 12.21 -17.42
C CYS A 143 -1.85 12.62 -16.35
N ARG A 144 -1.16 13.75 -16.54
CA ARG A 144 -0.47 14.43 -15.42
C ARG A 144 -1.50 14.97 -14.44
N LYS A 145 -1.13 15.13 -13.17
CA LYS A 145 -2.00 15.57 -12.07
C LYS A 145 -2.68 16.92 -12.37
N ARG A 146 -3.85 16.86 -13.03
CA ARG A 146 -4.76 17.98 -13.29
C ARG A 146 -5.96 17.89 -12.34
N THR A 147 -6.34 19.01 -11.76
CA THR A 147 -7.56 19.12 -10.95
C THR A 147 -8.78 18.94 -11.83
N ASP A 148 -9.85 18.36 -11.27
CA ASP A 148 -11.20 18.24 -11.87
C ASP A 148 -11.33 17.40 -13.15
N THR A 149 -10.23 16.87 -13.68
CA THR A 149 -10.28 16.04 -14.90
C THR A 149 -11.10 14.76 -14.72
N MET A 150 -11.20 14.19 -13.51
CA MET A 150 -12.10 13.04 -13.27
C MET A 150 -13.58 13.46 -13.30
N VAL A 151 -13.91 14.63 -12.74
CA VAL A 151 -15.27 15.19 -12.79
C VAL A 151 -15.67 15.43 -14.25
N LYS A 152 -14.79 16.05 -15.04
CA LYS A 152 -14.98 16.24 -16.48
C LYS A 152 -15.20 14.92 -17.24
N LEU A 153 -14.50 13.84 -16.87
CA LEU A 153 -14.74 12.54 -17.48
C LEU A 153 -16.11 11.98 -17.14
N CYS A 154 -16.53 12.08 -15.87
CA CYS A 154 -17.88 11.68 -15.47
C CYS A 154 -18.96 12.47 -16.24
N GLU A 155 -18.78 13.80 -16.38
CA GLU A 155 -19.66 14.64 -17.20
C GLU A 155 -19.72 14.18 -18.66
N VAL A 156 -18.59 13.79 -19.26
CA VAL A 156 -18.56 13.21 -20.61
C VAL A 156 -19.38 11.94 -20.66
N PHE A 157 -19.14 10.99 -19.76
CA PHE A 157 -19.87 9.73 -19.75
C PHE A 157 -21.37 9.93 -19.53
N GLU A 158 -21.77 10.88 -18.69
CA GLU A 158 -23.16 11.29 -18.51
C GLU A 158 -23.76 11.88 -19.80
N SER A 159 -23.03 12.77 -20.48
CA SER A 159 -23.47 13.37 -21.75
C SER A 159 -23.65 12.32 -22.86
N LEU A 160 -22.81 11.28 -22.84
CA LEU A 160 -22.86 10.16 -23.76
C LEU A 160 -23.91 9.11 -23.36
N ARG A 161 -24.60 9.30 -22.22
CA ARG A 161 -25.60 8.38 -21.63
C ARG A 161 -25.02 7.00 -21.32
N LEU A 162 -23.73 6.96 -20.98
CA LEU A 162 -23.02 5.76 -20.60
C LEU A 162 -23.16 5.55 -19.09
N LYS A 163 -23.50 4.34 -18.67
CA LYS A 163 -23.65 4.04 -17.25
C LYS A 163 -22.29 3.68 -16.66
N ILE A 164 -21.83 4.50 -15.70
CA ILE A 164 -20.60 4.22 -14.95
C ILE A 164 -20.92 3.18 -13.87
N ILE A 165 -20.19 2.07 -13.89
CA ILE A 165 -20.26 1.03 -12.85
C ILE A 165 -19.31 1.42 -11.70
N THR A 166 -18.05 1.69 -12.04
CA THR A 166 -16.99 2.01 -11.09
C THR A 166 -16.00 2.96 -11.74
N ALA A 167 -15.54 3.97 -11.01
CA ALA A 167 -14.46 4.85 -11.44
C ALA A 167 -13.37 4.85 -10.37
N ASN A 168 -12.13 4.59 -10.79
CA ASN A 168 -10.97 4.54 -9.92
C ASN A 168 -9.90 5.49 -10.42
N VAL A 169 -9.15 6.07 -9.48
CA VAL A 169 -8.01 6.93 -9.75
C VAL A 169 -6.80 6.31 -9.08
N THR A 170 -5.83 5.88 -9.89
CA THR A 170 -4.55 5.33 -9.44
C THR A 170 -3.47 6.34 -9.75
N THR A 171 -2.68 6.74 -8.75
CA THR A 171 -1.56 7.66 -8.95
C THR A 171 -0.26 6.89 -8.85
N VAL A 172 0.61 7.05 -9.85
CA VAL A 172 1.95 6.45 -9.90
C VAL A 172 2.94 7.56 -10.22
N SER A 173 3.81 7.89 -9.27
CA SER A 173 4.76 9.00 -9.38
C SER A 173 4.08 10.32 -9.78
N GLU A 174 4.40 10.86 -10.96
CA GLU A 174 3.80 12.10 -11.47
C GLU A 174 2.58 11.90 -12.39
N ARG A 175 2.20 10.64 -12.63
CA ARG A 175 1.11 10.27 -13.53
C ARG A 175 -0.11 9.80 -12.75
N VAL A 176 -1.28 10.20 -13.22
CA VAL A 176 -2.57 9.78 -12.69
C VAL A 176 -3.24 8.94 -13.77
N LEU A 177 -3.39 7.65 -13.49
CA LEU A 177 -4.18 6.71 -14.26
C LEU A 177 -5.63 6.76 -13.77
N LYS A 178 -6.54 6.90 -14.71
CA LYS A 178 -7.97 7.02 -14.49
C LYS A 178 -8.65 5.88 -15.19
N THR A 179 -9.32 5.02 -14.44
CA THR A 179 -9.96 3.83 -15.00
C THR A 179 -11.45 3.87 -14.68
N VAL A 180 -12.27 3.86 -15.72
CA VAL A 180 -13.73 3.90 -15.62
C VAL A 180 -14.30 2.65 -16.25
N PHE A 181 -15.09 1.92 -15.48
CA PHE A 181 -15.88 0.79 -15.93
C PHE A 181 -17.24 1.32 -16.36
N ILE A 182 -17.61 1.09 -17.61
CA ILE A 182 -18.86 1.54 -18.19
C ILE A 182 -19.65 0.37 -18.77
N GLU A 183 -20.97 0.48 -18.69
CA GLU A 183 -21.91 -0.42 -19.36
C GLU A 183 -22.42 0.27 -20.63
N ALA A 184 -22.25 -0.39 -21.79
CA ALA A 184 -22.68 0.11 -23.09
C ALA A 184 -23.14 -1.04 -24.00
N ASP A 185 -24.14 -0.78 -24.84
CA ASP A 185 -24.68 -1.74 -25.82
C ASP A 185 -24.20 -1.40 -27.25
N GLU A 186 -22.94 -0.98 -27.36
CA GLU A 186 -22.32 -0.48 -28.59
C GLU A 186 -21.00 -1.19 -28.89
N ASP A 187 -20.57 -1.13 -30.14
CA ASP A 187 -19.27 -1.65 -30.56
C ASP A 187 -18.11 -0.88 -29.94
N LYS A 188 -17.05 -1.60 -29.56
CA LYS A 188 -15.84 -1.05 -28.93
C LYS A 188 -15.27 0.17 -29.69
N ASP A 189 -15.17 0.08 -31.02
CA ASP A 189 -14.53 1.11 -31.84
C ASP A 189 -15.42 2.36 -31.98
N HIS A 190 -16.74 2.17 -32.03
CA HIS A 190 -17.69 3.27 -32.01
C HIS A 190 -17.64 4.01 -30.68
N LEU A 191 -17.65 3.25 -29.57
CA LEU A 191 -17.56 3.77 -28.21
C LEU A 191 -16.25 4.56 -28.00
N LYS A 192 -15.13 4.00 -28.46
CA LYS A 192 -13.82 4.65 -28.39
C LYS A 192 -13.83 6.00 -29.13
N THR A 193 -14.30 6.01 -30.37
CA THR A 193 -14.36 7.23 -31.19
C THR A 193 -15.21 8.32 -30.52
N ARG A 194 -16.36 7.95 -29.93
CA ARG A 194 -17.23 8.91 -29.23
C ARG A 194 -16.56 9.51 -28.00
N ILE A 195 -15.90 8.67 -27.19
CA ILE A 195 -15.21 9.11 -25.98
C ILE A 195 -14.03 10.01 -26.34
N GLU A 196 -13.22 9.64 -27.34
CA GLU A 196 -12.12 10.48 -27.84
C GLU A 196 -12.62 11.84 -28.33
N THR A 197 -13.69 11.84 -29.14
CA THR A 197 -14.31 13.07 -29.66
C THR A 197 -14.79 13.97 -28.52
N ALA A 198 -15.44 13.41 -27.50
CA ALA A 198 -15.95 14.17 -26.37
C ALA A 198 -14.84 14.73 -25.46
N ILE A 199 -13.77 13.96 -25.26
CA ILE A 199 -12.59 14.41 -24.51
C ILE A 199 -11.85 15.52 -25.27
N ALA A 200 -11.73 15.41 -26.59
CA ALA A 200 -11.12 16.45 -27.43
C ALA A 200 -11.91 17.77 -27.34
N ALA A 201 -13.25 17.70 -27.39
CA ALA A 201 -14.10 18.88 -27.25
C ALA A 201 -13.96 19.59 -25.89
N LEU A 202 -13.59 18.88 -24.82
CA LEU A 202 -13.33 19.47 -23.50
C LEU A 202 -11.94 20.09 -23.34
N ASN A 203 -10.99 19.64 -24.15
CA ASN A 203 -9.61 20.11 -24.13
C ASN A 203 -9.37 21.29 -25.07
N ASP A 204 -10.38 21.71 -25.82
CA ASP A 204 -10.33 22.86 -26.72
C ASP A 204 -10.29 24.17 -25.91
N PRO A 205 -9.21 24.96 -25.97
CA PRO A 205 -9.08 26.20 -25.20
C PRO A 205 -9.96 27.36 -25.73
N LEU A 206 -10.76 27.12 -26.76
CA LEU A 206 -11.58 28.11 -27.46
C LEU A 206 -13.09 27.89 -27.29
N SER A 207 -13.54 27.47 -26.10
CA SER A 207 -14.96 27.59 -25.75
C SER A 207 -15.27 29.05 -25.42
N PRO A 208 -16.11 29.75 -26.21
CA PRO A 208 -16.43 31.16 -25.96
C PRO A 208 -17.38 31.26 -24.76
N MET A 209 -16.95 32.02 -23.74
CA MET A 209 -17.87 32.70 -22.83
C MET A 209 -18.34 34.01 -23.48
#